data_AF-A0A126P8A2-F1
#
_entry.id   AF-A0A126P8A2-F1
#
_cell.length_a   1.000
_cell.length_b   1.000
_cell.length_c   1.000
_cell.angle_alpha   90.00
_cell.angle_beta   90.00
_cell.angle_gamma   90.00
#
_symmetry.space_group_name_H-M   'P 1'
#
loop_
_entity.id
_entity.type
_entity.pdbx_description
1 polymer ?
#
loop_
_entity_poly.entity_id
_entity_poly.type
_entity_poly.pdbx_seq_one_letter_code
_entity_poly.pdbx_strand_id
1 'polypeptide(L)'
;MLDFSFIPDEKPVHHRGLTYVGGIEYEEFVQAQNLKIIESHLDYYGKFRWISQNVQQKRVMLTPAVAAAIPNLASILKQAFAADCGLLAFGD
;
A
#
# COMPACT_ATOMS: atom_id res chain seq x y z
N MET A 1 -6.99 -5.50 10.53
CA MET A 1 -5.88 -4.63 10.10
C MET A 1 -5.58 -4.97 8.65
N LEU A 2 -5.29 -3.98 7.81
CA LEU A 2 -4.88 -4.23 6.43
C LEU A 2 -3.36 -4.20 6.35
N ASP A 3 -2.76 -5.38 6.21
CA ASP A 3 -1.32 -5.59 6.23
C ASP A 3 -0.70 -5.48 4.86
N PHE A 4 0.50 -4.89 4.80
CA PHE A 4 1.27 -4.70 3.58
C PHE A 4 2.59 -5.46 3.66
N SER A 5 2.94 -6.12 2.56
CA SER A 5 4.24 -6.78 2.37
C SER A 5 4.84 -6.43 1.01
N PHE A 6 6.15 -6.39 0.91
CA PHE A 6 6.85 -6.21 -0.36
C PHE A 6 6.68 -7.41 -1.26
N ILE A 7 6.58 -7.13 -2.56
CA ILE A 7 6.57 -8.14 -3.62
C ILE A 7 7.40 -7.66 -4.82
N PRO A 8 8.02 -8.59 -5.57
CA PRO A 8 8.57 -8.26 -6.88
C PRO A 8 7.44 -7.97 -7.88
N ASP A 9 7.77 -7.30 -8.99
CA ASP A 9 6.81 -7.05 -10.08
C ASP A 9 6.48 -8.31 -10.88
N GLU A 10 7.38 -9.29 -10.87
CA GLU A 10 7.21 -10.55 -11.55
C GLU A 10 6.04 -11.39 -10.99
N LYS A 11 5.59 -12.34 -11.80
CA LYS A 11 4.63 -13.39 -11.40
C LYS A 11 5.26 -14.76 -11.69
N PRO A 12 4.97 -15.79 -10.87
CA PRO A 12 4.08 -15.77 -9.71
C PRO A 12 4.74 -15.19 -8.46
N VAL A 13 3.93 -14.60 -7.57
CA VAL A 13 4.40 -14.20 -6.23
C VAL A 13 4.10 -15.33 -5.27
N HIS A 14 5.13 -15.91 -4.66
CA HIS A 14 4.95 -16.87 -3.59
C HIS A 14 4.73 -16.13 -2.27
N HIS A 15 3.60 -16.38 -1.61
CA HIS A 15 3.24 -15.71 -0.34
C HIS A 15 4.17 -16.09 0.83
N ARG A 16 4.96 -17.16 0.73
CA ARG A 16 5.89 -17.57 1.78
C ARG A 16 7.14 -16.68 1.74
N GLY A 17 7.40 -15.98 2.85
CA GLY A 17 8.62 -15.20 3.04
C GLY A 17 8.57 -13.77 2.50
N LEU A 18 7.37 -13.22 2.26
CA LEU A 18 7.25 -11.80 1.93
C LEU A 18 7.68 -10.94 3.13
N THR A 19 8.39 -9.87 2.85
CA THR A 19 8.83 -8.92 3.88
C THR A 19 7.68 -8.01 4.26
N TYR A 20 7.17 -8.15 5.49
CA TYR A 20 6.18 -7.24 6.07
C TYR A 20 6.76 -5.83 6.18
N VAL A 21 5.97 -4.81 5.80
CA VAL A 21 6.39 -3.40 5.81
C VAL A 21 5.52 -2.51 6.72
N GLY A 22 4.35 -2.99 7.11
CA GLY A 22 3.43 -2.26 7.98
C GLY A 22 1.98 -2.60 7.69
N GLY A 23 1.08 -2.01 8.48
CA GLY A 23 -0.36 -2.14 8.33
C GLY A 23 -1.05 -0.81 8.53
N ILE A 24 -2.30 -0.73 8.08
CA ILE A 24 -3.17 0.42 8.34
C ILE A 24 -4.49 -0.04 8.95
N GLU A 25 -5.07 0.82 9.78
CA GLU A 25 -6.40 0.61 10.35
C GLU A 25 -7.51 1.10 9.40
N TYR A 26 -8.75 0.74 9.74
CA TYR A 26 -9.91 1.01 8.89
C TYR A 26 -10.12 2.51 8.63
N GLU A 27 -9.93 3.36 9.63
CA GLU A 27 -10.09 4.80 9.50
C GLU A 27 -9.08 5.38 8.50
N GLU A 28 -7.84 4.91 8.55
CA GLU A 28 -6.79 5.34 7.62
C GLU A 28 -7.03 4.79 6.21
N PHE A 29 -7.57 3.58 6.08
CA PHE A 29 -8.01 3.02 4.80
C PHE A 29 -9.11 3.87 4.15
N VAL A 30 -10.17 4.20 4.90
CA VAL A 30 -11.27 5.06 4.43
C VAL A 30 -10.73 6.43 4.02
N GLN A 31 -9.82 7.00 4.81
CA GLN A 31 -9.19 8.27 4.48
C GLN A 31 -8.35 8.16 3.20
N ALA A 32 -7.61 7.08 3.01
CA ALA A 32 -6.84 6.84 1.80
C ALA A 32 -7.73 6.67 0.55
N GLN A 33 -8.92 6.09 0.67
CA GLN A 33 -9.91 6.03 -0.41
C GLN A 33 -10.49 7.42 -0.74
N ASN A 34 -10.83 8.21 0.29
CA ASN A 34 -11.31 9.59 0.10
C ASN A 34 -10.28 10.47 -0.62
N LEU A 35 -9.00 10.26 -0.31
CA LEU A 35 -7.87 10.94 -0.96
C LEU A 35 -7.47 10.30 -2.31
N LYS A 36 -8.18 9.26 -2.76
CA LYS A 36 -7.95 8.53 -4.01
C LYS A 36 -6.56 7.89 -4.11
N ILE A 37 -5.92 7.63 -2.97
CA ILE A 37 -4.65 6.88 -2.91
C ILE A 37 -4.93 5.38 -3.00
N ILE A 38 -5.97 4.91 -2.29
CA ILE A 38 -6.54 3.56 -2.47
C ILE A 38 -7.72 3.66 -3.43
N GLU A 39 -7.79 2.76 -4.40
CA GLU A 39 -8.90 2.70 -5.36
C GLU A 39 -10.22 2.34 -4.64
N SER A 40 -11.32 2.98 -5.04
CA SER A 40 -12.62 2.84 -4.35
C SER A 40 -13.27 1.46 -4.47
N HIS A 41 -12.79 0.60 -5.38
CA HIS A 41 -13.30 -0.76 -5.53
C HIS A 41 -12.54 -1.78 -4.68
N LEU A 42 -11.45 -1.35 -4.01
CA LEU A 42 -10.69 -2.21 -3.11
C LEU A 42 -11.39 -2.29 -1.75
N ASP A 43 -11.27 -3.45 -1.12
CA ASP A 43 -11.92 -3.76 0.15
C ASP A 43 -10.88 -3.87 1.28
N TYR A 44 -11.23 -3.36 2.45
CA TYR A 44 -10.36 -3.36 3.64
C TYR A 44 -10.08 -4.78 4.16
N TYR A 45 -11.07 -5.67 4.06
CA TYR A 45 -10.95 -7.09 4.43
C TYR A 45 -10.53 -7.96 3.23
N GLY A 46 -10.18 -7.30 2.12
CA GLY A 46 -9.83 -7.94 0.87
C GLY A 46 -8.34 -8.21 0.72
N LYS A 47 -7.97 -8.61 -0.50
CA LYS A 47 -6.58 -8.79 -0.92
C LYS A 47 -6.36 -8.07 -2.23
N PHE A 48 -5.32 -7.25 -2.30
CA PHE A 48 -5.00 -6.52 -3.52
C PHE A 48 -3.51 -6.30 -3.67
N ARG A 49 -3.11 -6.00 -4.91
CA ARG A 49 -1.72 -5.84 -5.30
C ARG A 49 -1.50 -4.51 -6.00
N TRP A 50 -0.37 -3.89 -5.68
CA TRP A 50 0.22 -2.81 -6.45
C TRP A 50 1.59 -3.25 -6.94
N ILE A 51 1.86 -3.12 -8.24
CA ILE A 51 3.23 -3.27 -8.76
C ILE A 51 4.04 -2.00 -8.46
N SER A 52 5.36 -2.03 -8.63
CA SER A 52 6.26 -0.89 -8.41
C SER A 52 5.76 0.36 -9.13
N GLN A 53 5.25 0.23 -10.37
CA GLN A 53 4.68 1.33 -11.14
C GLN A 53 3.48 1.98 -10.43
N ASN A 54 2.60 1.19 -9.80
CA ASN A 54 1.50 1.73 -9.01
C ASN A 54 2.01 2.46 -7.76
N VAL A 55 3.04 1.91 -7.10
CA VAL A 55 3.69 2.54 -5.94
C VAL A 55 4.31 3.89 -6.34
N GLN A 56 4.99 3.96 -7.48
CA GLN A 56 5.55 5.20 -8.03
C GLN A 56 4.45 6.25 -8.28
N GLN A 57 3.34 5.86 -8.93
CA GLN A 57 2.21 6.75 -9.16
C GLN A 57 1.62 7.29 -7.86
N LYS A 58 1.41 6.43 -6.86
CA LYS A 58 0.87 6.83 -5.54
C LYS A 58 1.86 7.70 -4.79
N ARG A 59 3.16 7.46 -4.92
CA ARG A 59 4.21 8.27 -4.29
C ARG A 59 4.19 9.72 -4.77
N VAL A 60 3.91 9.95 -6.05
CA VAL A 60 3.75 11.30 -6.65
C VAL A 60 2.54 12.03 -6.06
N MET A 61 1.49 11.31 -5.68
CA MET A 61 0.29 11.88 -5.05
C MET A 61 0.49 12.26 -3.58
N LEU A 62 1.56 11.79 -2.92
CA LEU A 62 1.85 12.06 -1.52
C LEU A 62 2.45 13.46 -1.29
N THR A 63 1.59 14.48 -1.32
CA THR A 63 1.92 15.82 -0.79
C THR A 63 2.08 15.75 0.74
N PRO A 64 2.71 16.76 1.39
CA PRO A 64 2.84 16.78 2.85
C PRO A 64 1.50 16.67 3.59
N ALA A 65 0.44 17.31 3.07
CA ALA A 65 -0.90 17.24 3.65
C ALA A 65 -1.51 15.84 3.53
N VAL A 66 -1.38 15.20 2.36
CA VAL A 66 -1.85 13.81 2.15
C VAL A 66 -1.07 12.86 3.06
N ALA A 67 0.25 12.98 3.11
CA ALA A 67 1.09 12.12 3.94
C ALA A 67 0.79 12.26 5.44
N ALA A 68 0.39 13.44 5.91
CA ALA A 68 -0.04 13.64 7.29
C ALA A 68 -1.40 13.01 7.60
N ALA A 69 -2.30 12.93 6.60
CA ALA A 69 -3.63 12.34 6.76
C ALA A 69 -3.64 10.80 6.72
N ILE A 70 -2.65 10.19 6.09
CA ILE A 70 -2.47 8.73 5.97
C ILE A 70 -1.02 8.33 6.33
N PRO A 71 -0.58 8.56 7.58
CA PRO A 71 0.83 8.49 7.96
C PRO A 71 1.45 7.11 7.81
N ASN A 72 0.72 6.03 8.13
CA ASN A 72 1.23 4.67 8.02
C ASN A 72 1.30 4.25 6.56
N LEU A 73 0.24 4.50 5.77
CA LEU A 73 0.24 4.21 4.34
C LEU A 73 1.33 5.01 3.61
N ALA A 74 1.52 6.28 3.97
CA ALA A 74 2.56 7.11 3.40
C ALA A 74 3.96 6.58 3.74
N SER A 75 4.17 6.06 4.95
CA SER A 75 5.43 5.39 5.32
C SER A 75 5.64 4.12 4.49
N ILE A 76 4.62 3.27 4.36
CA ILE A 76 4.65 2.04 3.56
C ILE A 76 4.99 2.34 2.10
N LEU A 77 4.32 3.31 1.48
CA LEU A 77 4.56 3.72 0.09
C LEU A 77 5.97 4.28 -0.12
N LYS A 78 6.51 5.04 0.85
CA LYS A 78 7.89 5.54 0.79
C LYS A 78 8.91 4.41 0.87
N GLN A 79 8.69 3.44 1.76
CA GLN A 79 9.57 2.28 1.91
C GLN A 79 9.54 1.41 0.64
N ALA A 80 8.36 1.12 0.10
CA ALA A 80 8.22 0.34 -1.14
C ALA A 80 8.88 1.03 -2.34
N PHE A 81 8.71 2.35 -2.45
CA PHE A 81 9.37 3.15 -3.50
C PHE A 81 10.91 3.12 -3.36
N ALA A 82 11.43 3.26 -2.14
CA ALA A 82 12.88 3.21 -1.91
C ALA A 82 13.48 1.82 -2.19
N ALA A 83 12.69 0.75 -2.03
CA ALA A 83 13.07 -0.61 -2.32
C ALA A 83 12.82 -1.04 -3.78
N ASP A 84 12.26 -0.16 -4.63
CA ASP A 84 11.80 -0.46 -6.00
C ASP A 84 10.89 -1.71 -6.06
N CYS A 85 10.01 -1.86 -5.07
CA CYS A 85 9.15 -3.02 -4.90
C CYS A 85 7.67 -2.66 -5.07
N GLY A 86 6.88 -3.66 -5.45
CA GLY A 86 5.43 -3.62 -5.32
C GLY A 86 4.97 -3.90 -3.88
N LEU A 87 3.66 -3.85 -3.67
CA LEU A 87 2.99 -4.14 -2.41
C LEU A 87 1.87 -5.15 -2.60
N LEU A 88 1.79 -6.12 -1.68
CA LEU A 88 0.62 -6.96 -1.47
C LEU A 88 -0.07 -6.51 -0.19
N ALA A 89 -1.35 -6.20 -0.29
CA ALA A 89 -2.22 -5.90 0.82
C ALA A 89 -3.09 -7.13 1.16
N PHE A 90 -3.27 -7.40 2.45
CA PHE A 90 -4.08 -8.51 2.95
C PHE A 90 -4.82 -8.05 4.22
N GLY A 91 -6.14 -8.00 4.15
CA GLY A 91 -6.99 -7.79 5.30
C GLY A 91 -7.25 -9.11 6.04
N ASP A 92 -7.17 -9.06 7.36
CA ASP A 92 -7.69 -10.08 8.28
C ASP A 92 -9.20 -9.90 8.51
#